data_AF-A0A941SYM9-F1
#
_entry.id   AF-A0A941SYM9-F1
#
_cell.length_a   1.000
_cell.length_b   1.000
_cell.length_c   1.000
_cell.angle_alpha   90.00
_cell.angle_beta   90.00
_cell.angle_gamma   90.00
#
_symmetry.space_group_name_H-M   'P 1'
#
loop_
_entity.id
_entity.type
_entity.pdbx_description
1 polymer ?
#
loop_
_entity_poly.entity_id
_entity_poly.type
_entity_poly.pdbx_seq_one_letter_code
_entity_poly.pdbx_strand_id
1 'polypeptide(L)'
;MSKHPSLHGQRGAATLAITLALLIGMLVTLLAANRNLLIELRQSSNQAQAAAAFEAAEAGLDWAVAMLNADARIGTDCKPSPLATQSFRERHLDTALPAFTPRGVQPACVRGDAGWNCACPDSGVATPAASGAAFALRFEAGASDGRLRVVATSGALAEHSASIALQPALAAPPATALTVRPAGVSAEFFFTGLFGLSKAQWLRQPAVRQLDCRGDCGAAIAVAAGQGATLIALPGDLTLRGPLTLGSPERPLLIVAAGALQLQGAVQLHGVAHAASLAWIGPAATVRGALISEGAAAGDASLDLQRDADVLEALRTRQGSFVRLPGSWRDF
;
A
#
# COMPACT_ATOMS: atom_id res chain seq x y z
N MET A 1 -94.83 -62.83 3.76
CA MET A 1 -94.29 -61.52 3.35
C MET A 1 -93.04 -61.25 4.18
N SER A 2 -91.85 -61.54 3.64
CA SER A 2 -90.56 -61.30 4.33
C SER A 2 -89.85 -60.15 3.61
N LYS A 3 -89.59 -59.04 4.32
CA LYS A 3 -88.91 -57.86 3.77
C LYS A 3 -87.40 -58.03 3.95
N HIS A 4 -86.65 -58.13 2.86
CA HIS A 4 -85.20 -57.93 2.87
C HIS A 4 -84.88 -56.43 3.00
N PRO A 5 -84.01 -56.00 3.93
CA PRO A 5 -83.51 -54.64 3.94
C PRO A 5 -82.43 -54.48 2.88
N SER A 6 -82.59 -53.48 2.01
CA SER A 6 -81.60 -53.07 1.02
C SER A 6 -80.45 -52.33 1.70
N LEU A 7 -79.23 -52.84 1.50
CA LEU A 7 -77.99 -52.15 1.84
C LEU A 7 -77.89 -50.87 1.00
N HIS A 8 -78.16 -49.72 1.62
CA HIS A 8 -77.95 -48.41 1.02
C HIS A 8 -76.43 -48.17 0.92
N GLY A 9 -75.87 -48.16 -0.29
CA GLY A 9 -74.47 -47.84 -0.52
C GLY A 9 -74.13 -46.42 -0.07
N GLN A 10 -73.25 -46.30 0.93
CA GLN A 10 -72.82 -45.03 1.53
C GLN A 10 -72.00 -44.19 0.53
N ARG A 11 -72.67 -43.37 -0.30
CA ARG A 11 -72.02 -42.39 -1.19
C ARG A 11 -71.28 -41.27 -0.44
N GLY A 12 -71.58 -41.06 0.85
CA GLY A 12 -70.91 -40.05 1.69
C GLY A 12 -69.50 -40.42 2.17
N ALA A 13 -69.13 -41.70 2.20
CA ALA A 13 -67.78 -42.12 2.58
C ALA A 13 -66.75 -41.83 1.47
N ALA A 14 -67.18 -41.93 0.20
CA ALA A 14 -66.33 -41.68 -0.96
C ALA A 14 -65.95 -40.20 -1.11
N THR A 15 -66.86 -39.27 -0.82
CA THR A 15 -66.58 -37.82 -0.88
C THR A 15 -65.63 -37.37 0.22
N LEU A 16 -65.72 -37.95 1.42
CA LEU A 16 -64.76 -37.71 2.51
C LEU A 16 -63.34 -38.20 2.13
N ALA A 17 -63.23 -39.39 1.55
CA ALA A 17 -61.95 -39.94 1.13
C ALA A 17 -61.27 -39.07 0.04
N ILE A 18 -62.05 -38.60 -0.94
CA ILE A 18 -61.54 -37.72 -2.01
C ILE A 18 -61.11 -36.36 -1.47
N THR A 19 -61.93 -35.73 -0.61
CA THR A 19 -61.58 -34.42 -0.02
C THR A 19 -60.35 -34.51 0.87
N LEU A 20 -60.21 -35.59 1.66
CA LEU A 20 -59.01 -35.84 2.45
C LEU A 20 -57.78 -36.04 1.57
N ALA A 21 -57.88 -36.81 0.49
CA ALA A 21 -56.78 -36.99 -0.46
C ALA A 21 -56.36 -35.67 -1.12
N LEU A 22 -57.32 -34.81 -1.49
CA LEU A 22 -57.06 -33.49 -2.05
C LEU A 22 -56.41 -32.55 -1.01
N LEU A 23 -56.89 -32.56 0.23
CA LEU A 23 -56.31 -31.78 1.33
C LEU A 23 -54.88 -32.22 1.63
N ILE A 24 -54.62 -33.54 1.68
CA ILE A 24 -53.27 -34.09 1.85
C ILE A 24 -52.38 -33.65 0.68
N GLY A 25 -52.88 -33.74 -0.56
CA GLY A 25 -52.17 -33.25 -1.74
C GLY A 25 -51.78 -31.77 -1.63
N MET A 26 -52.71 -30.91 -1.22
CA MET A 26 -52.47 -29.49 -1.00
C MET A 26 -51.48 -29.21 0.16
N LEU A 27 -51.52 -30.01 1.23
CA LEU A 27 -50.60 -29.87 2.35
C LEU A 27 -49.16 -30.23 1.94
N VAL A 28 -49.01 -31.29 1.14
CA VAL A 28 -47.72 -31.73 0.61
C VAL A 28 -47.13 -30.68 -0.34
N THR A 29 -47.93 -30.06 -1.22
CA THR A 29 -47.44 -29.00 -2.11
C THR A 29 -47.01 -27.76 -1.34
N LEU A 30 -47.76 -27.33 -0.31
CA LEU A 30 -47.38 -26.22 0.57
C LEU A 30 -46.07 -26.50 1.32
N LEU A 31 -45.89 -27.72 1.85
CA LEU A 31 -44.66 -28.12 2.53
C LEU A 31 -43.44 -28.09 1.58
N ALA A 32 -43.61 -28.59 0.35
CA ALA A 32 -42.58 -28.56 -0.67
C ALA A 32 -42.20 -27.12 -1.06
N ALA A 33 -43.19 -26.24 -1.23
CA ALA A 33 -42.96 -24.82 -1.52
C ALA A 33 -42.19 -24.11 -0.39
N ASN A 34 -42.59 -24.34 0.87
CA ASN A 34 -41.90 -23.77 2.03
C ASN A 34 -40.44 -24.24 2.14
N ARG A 35 -40.16 -25.51 1.82
CA ARG A 35 -38.78 -26.02 1.77
C ARG A 35 -37.95 -25.35 0.68
N ASN A 36 -38.51 -25.18 -0.52
CA ASN A 36 -37.82 -24.50 -1.62
C ASN A 36 -37.48 -23.05 -1.25
N LEU A 37 -38.45 -22.31 -0.69
CA LEU A 37 -38.22 -20.94 -0.23
C LEU A 37 -37.09 -20.84 0.81
N LEU A 38 -37.03 -21.77 1.77
CA LEU A 38 -35.93 -21.79 2.76
C LEU A 38 -34.57 -22.06 2.12
N ILE A 39 -34.51 -22.93 1.11
CA ILE A 39 -33.28 -23.23 0.38
C ILE A 39 -32.83 -21.98 -0.41
N GLU A 40 -33.75 -21.32 -1.11
CA GLU A 40 -33.48 -20.09 -1.86
C GLU A 40 -32.99 -18.97 -0.94
N LEU A 41 -33.61 -18.78 0.23
CA LEU A 41 -33.19 -17.78 1.21
C LEU A 41 -31.79 -18.07 1.77
N ARG A 42 -31.47 -19.33 2.09
CA ARG A 42 -30.13 -19.73 2.53
C ARG A 42 -29.09 -19.53 1.44
N GLN A 43 -29.42 -19.91 0.20
CA GLN A 43 -28.54 -19.72 -0.94
C GLN A 43 -28.26 -18.23 -1.19
N SER A 44 -29.30 -17.39 -1.16
CA SER A 44 -29.18 -15.94 -1.30
C SER A 44 -28.33 -15.33 -0.18
N SER A 45 -28.55 -15.73 1.07
CA SER A 45 -27.75 -15.26 2.21
C SER A 45 -26.28 -15.68 2.10
N ASN A 46 -26.01 -16.93 1.72
CA ASN A 46 -24.64 -17.42 1.52
C ASN A 46 -23.95 -16.69 0.37
N GLN A 47 -24.65 -16.44 -0.73
CA GLN A 47 -24.12 -15.70 -1.86
C GLN A 47 -23.82 -14.24 -1.49
N ALA A 48 -24.69 -13.60 -0.70
CA ALA A 48 -24.45 -12.25 -0.20
C ALA A 48 -23.24 -12.18 0.75
N GLN A 49 -23.07 -13.17 1.64
CA GLN A 49 -21.91 -13.25 2.53
C GLN A 49 -20.61 -13.49 1.76
N ALA A 50 -20.62 -14.36 0.76
CA ALA A 50 -19.47 -14.62 -0.10
C ALA A 50 -19.06 -13.36 -0.88
N ALA A 51 -20.03 -12.65 -1.48
CA ALA A 51 -19.77 -11.40 -2.18
C ALA A 51 -19.17 -10.32 -1.25
N ALA A 52 -19.72 -10.16 -0.05
CA ALA A 52 -19.20 -9.22 0.93
C ALA A 52 -17.77 -9.58 1.41
N ALA A 53 -17.48 -10.88 1.55
CA ALA A 53 -16.14 -11.37 1.91
C ALA A 53 -15.12 -11.13 0.79
N PHE A 54 -15.52 -11.35 -0.46
CA PHE A 54 -14.70 -11.09 -1.64
C PHE A 54 -14.33 -9.60 -1.74
N GLU A 55 -15.32 -8.71 -1.64
CA GLU A 55 -15.07 -7.26 -1.65
C GLU A 55 -14.20 -6.80 -0.48
N ALA A 56 -14.37 -7.39 0.71
CA ALA A 56 -13.55 -7.07 1.87
C ALA A 56 -12.08 -7.48 1.65
N ALA A 57 -11.83 -8.66 1.09
CA ALA A 57 -10.49 -9.12 0.77
C ALA A 57 -9.81 -8.24 -0.29
N GLU A 58 -10.55 -7.84 -1.33
CA GLU A 58 -10.04 -6.91 -2.35
C GLU A 58 -9.70 -5.53 -1.76
N ALA A 59 -10.59 -4.96 -0.96
CA ALA A 59 -10.35 -3.72 -0.23
C ALA A 59 -9.12 -3.82 0.68
N GLY A 60 -8.91 -4.98 1.30
CA GLY A 60 -7.73 -5.27 2.12
C GLY A 60 -6.43 -5.20 1.33
N LEU A 61 -6.40 -5.75 0.11
CA LEU A 61 -5.21 -5.66 -0.74
C LEU A 61 -4.94 -4.19 -1.17
N ASP A 62 -5.97 -3.38 -1.42
CA ASP A 62 -5.79 -1.97 -1.83
C ASP A 62 -5.27 -1.15 -0.65
N TRP A 63 -5.88 -1.36 0.51
CA TRP A 63 -5.46 -0.78 1.77
C TRP A 63 -4.01 -1.14 2.11
N ALA A 64 -3.61 -2.40 1.92
CA ALA A 64 -2.24 -2.85 2.18
C ALA A 64 -1.20 -2.07 1.35
N VAL A 65 -1.44 -1.89 0.05
CA VAL A 65 -0.53 -1.14 -0.83
C VAL A 65 -0.49 0.34 -0.46
N ALA A 66 -1.63 0.93 -0.12
CA ALA A 66 -1.69 2.31 0.36
C ALA A 66 -0.88 2.50 1.66
N MET A 67 -1.07 1.60 2.64
CA MET A 67 -0.38 1.66 3.93
C MET A 67 1.12 1.39 3.82
N LEU A 68 1.54 0.48 2.94
CA LEU A 68 2.97 0.24 2.66
C LEU A 68 3.65 1.48 2.05
N ASN A 69 2.90 2.33 1.34
CA ASN A 69 3.41 3.55 0.72
C ASN A 69 3.29 4.80 1.59
N ALA A 70 2.53 4.73 2.68
CA ALA A 70 2.43 5.83 3.64
C ALA A 70 3.76 6.01 4.40
N ASP A 71 4.21 7.25 4.50
CA ASP A 71 5.40 7.64 5.27
C ASP A 71 5.11 7.77 6.78
N ALA A 72 3.85 8.02 7.14
CA ALA A 72 3.42 8.24 8.51
C ALA A 72 3.72 7.04 9.43
N ARG A 73 4.19 7.36 10.65
CA ARG A 73 4.31 6.41 11.75
C ARG A 73 2.93 6.11 12.33
N ILE A 74 2.65 4.84 12.59
CA ILE A 74 1.29 4.39 12.94
C ILE A 74 1.17 3.80 14.34
N GLY A 75 0.05 4.10 15.01
CA GLY A 75 -0.35 3.45 16.26
C GLY A 75 -0.82 2.02 16.06
N THR A 76 -1.32 1.40 17.13
CA THR A 76 -1.89 0.04 17.11
C THR A 76 -3.26 -0.02 16.43
N ASP A 77 -3.84 1.12 16.07
CA ASP A 77 -5.10 1.29 15.35
C ASP A 77 -4.90 1.57 13.84
N CYS A 78 -3.67 1.40 13.36
CA CYS A 78 -3.24 1.72 11.99
C CYS A 78 -3.38 3.19 11.59
N LYS A 79 -3.56 4.12 12.55
CA LYS A 79 -3.65 5.56 12.26
C LYS A 79 -2.34 6.29 12.57
N PRO A 80 -2.04 7.42 11.91
CA PRO A 80 -0.90 8.25 12.26
C PRO A 80 -0.90 8.60 13.75
N SER A 81 0.23 8.40 14.42
CA SER A 81 0.38 8.70 15.85
C SER A 81 1.74 9.34 16.14
N PRO A 82 1.79 10.43 16.92
CA PRO A 82 3.05 11.06 17.32
C PRO A 82 3.86 10.18 18.28
N LEU A 83 3.21 9.22 18.95
CA LEU A 83 3.85 8.28 19.87
C LEU A 83 4.43 7.06 19.13
N ALA A 84 4.08 6.87 17.85
CA ALA A 84 4.57 5.75 17.07
C ALA A 84 6.02 5.96 16.64
N THR A 85 6.79 4.88 16.68
CA THR A 85 8.22 4.86 16.31
C THR A 85 8.47 4.31 14.91
N GLN A 86 7.50 3.57 14.35
CA GLN A 86 7.62 2.87 13.07
C GLN A 86 6.46 3.22 12.12
N SER A 87 6.77 3.29 10.83
CA SER A 87 5.76 3.28 9.77
C SER A 87 5.11 1.90 9.62
N PHE A 88 4.00 1.82 8.91
CA PHE A 88 3.37 0.53 8.59
C PHE A 88 4.36 -0.40 7.87
N ARG A 89 5.14 0.15 6.93
CA ARG A 89 6.18 -0.58 6.21
C ARG A 89 7.21 -1.20 7.15
N GLU A 90 7.77 -0.44 8.08
CA GLU A 90 8.81 -0.91 9.01
C GLU A 90 8.31 -1.93 10.02
N ARG A 91 7.04 -1.81 10.43
CA ARG A 91 6.42 -2.76 11.36
C ARG A 91 6.21 -4.13 10.72
N HIS A 92 5.87 -4.16 9.43
CA HIS A 92 5.54 -5.41 8.73
C HIS A 92 6.70 -6.01 7.94
N LEU A 93 7.70 -5.21 7.56
CA LEU A 93 8.82 -5.63 6.74
C LEU A 93 10.16 -5.29 7.43
N ASP A 94 11.13 -6.18 7.28
CA ASP A 94 12.52 -5.85 7.52
C ASP A 94 13.07 -5.06 6.35
N THR A 95 13.33 -3.77 6.58
CA THR A 95 13.90 -2.83 5.63
C THR A 95 15.41 -2.65 5.81
N ALA A 96 16.05 -3.38 6.72
CA ALA A 96 17.51 -3.35 6.85
C ALA A 96 18.21 -4.08 5.68
N LEU A 97 17.54 -5.07 5.09
CA LEU A 97 18.08 -5.91 4.03
C LEU A 97 17.64 -5.43 2.63
N PRO A 98 18.42 -5.72 1.57
CA PRO A 98 18.02 -5.44 0.18
C PRO A 98 16.74 -6.18 -0.25
N ALA A 99 16.46 -7.34 0.35
CA ALA A 99 15.22 -8.09 0.16
C ALA A 99 14.25 -7.81 1.32
N PHE A 100 13.07 -7.27 1.01
CA PHE A 100 12.02 -7.06 2.02
C PHE A 100 11.60 -8.39 2.62
N THR A 101 11.87 -8.59 3.91
CA THR A 101 11.53 -9.83 4.62
C THR A 101 10.34 -9.57 5.55
N PRO A 102 9.21 -10.28 5.41
CA PRO A 102 8.06 -10.10 6.30
C PRO A 102 8.38 -10.43 7.77
N ARG A 103 7.88 -9.61 8.70
CA ARG A 103 8.07 -9.76 10.16
C ARG A 103 7.00 -10.64 10.83
N GLY A 104 6.07 -11.21 10.07
CA GLY A 104 5.00 -12.08 10.58
C GLY A 104 3.89 -11.36 11.37
N VAL A 105 3.93 -10.03 11.46
CA VAL A 105 2.86 -9.19 12.02
C VAL A 105 1.70 -9.15 11.03
N GLN A 106 0.47 -9.37 11.51
CA GLN A 106 -0.73 -9.39 10.66
C GLN A 106 -1.76 -8.37 11.15
N PRO A 107 -2.04 -7.31 10.37
CA PRO A 107 -3.10 -6.37 10.68
C PRO A 107 -4.45 -6.89 10.19
N ALA A 108 -5.51 -6.43 10.83
CA ALA A 108 -6.87 -6.77 10.43
C ALA A 108 -7.78 -5.55 10.54
N CYS A 109 -8.79 -5.48 9.70
CA CYS A 109 -9.80 -4.44 9.70
C CYS A 109 -11.20 -5.04 9.66
N VAL A 110 -12.12 -4.38 10.35
CA VAL A 110 -13.56 -4.67 10.29
C VAL A 110 -14.32 -3.45 9.82
N ARG A 111 -15.35 -3.65 9.02
CA ARG A 111 -16.22 -2.57 8.56
C ARG A 111 -17.23 -2.24 9.65
N GLY A 112 -17.10 -1.07 10.26
CA GLY A 112 -18.10 -0.47 11.14
C GLY A 112 -18.99 0.54 10.41
N ASP A 113 -19.90 1.16 11.14
CA ASP A 113 -20.90 2.11 10.58
C ASP A 113 -20.25 3.36 9.97
N ALA A 114 -19.13 3.82 10.53
CA ALA A 114 -18.40 5.01 10.11
C ALA A 114 -17.21 4.72 9.17
N GLY A 115 -17.01 3.46 8.75
CA GLY A 115 -15.89 3.03 7.91
C GLY A 115 -15.08 1.87 8.50
N TRP A 116 -13.83 1.73 8.06
CA TRP A 116 -12.95 0.65 8.50
C TRP A 116 -12.30 0.95 9.85
N ASN A 117 -12.46 0.01 10.79
CA ASN A 117 -11.77 0.01 12.07
C ASN A 117 -10.68 -1.06 12.04
N CYS A 118 -9.42 -0.63 12.13
CA CYS A 118 -8.26 -1.49 11.94
C CYS A 118 -7.45 -1.68 13.22
N ALA A 119 -6.75 -2.80 13.30
CA ALA A 119 -5.78 -3.13 14.32
C ALA A 119 -4.45 -3.49 13.65
N CYS A 120 -3.38 -2.78 14.03
CA CYS A 120 -2.00 -2.97 13.59
C CYS A 120 -1.11 -3.24 14.80
N PRO A 121 -1.18 -4.45 15.40
CA PRO A 121 -0.44 -4.76 16.61
C PRO A 121 1.07 -4.63 16.36
N ASP A 122 1.85 -4.29 17.39
CA ASP A 122 3.32 -4.21 17.25
C ASP A 122 3.95 -5.60 17.01
N SER A 123 3.26 -6.67 17.44
CA SER A 123 3.65 -8.05 17.20
C SER A 123 2.44 -8.97 17.16
N GLY A 124 2.54 -10.10 16.44
CA GLY A 124 1.49 -11.12 16.40
C GLY A 124 0.41 -10.84 15.36
N VAL A 125 -0.78 -11.42 15.57
CA VAL A 125 -1.87 -11.44 14.60
C VAL A 125 -3.10 -10.74 15.18
N ALA A 126 -3.61 -9.74 14.48
CA ALA A 126 -4.91 -9.15 14.77
C ALA A 126 -6.03 -10.08 14.30
N THR A 127 -7.00 -10.35 15.17
CA THR A 127 -8.23 -11.05 14.78
C THR A 127 -9.32 -10.04 14.47
N PRO A 128 -9.89 -10.03 13.25
CA PRO A 128 -11.05 -9.21 12.96
C PRO A 128 -12.25 -9.66 13.84
N ALA A 129 -13.02 -8.70 14.34
CA ALA A 129 -14.27 -8.98 15.05
C ALA A 129 -15.27 -9.70 14.12
N ALA A 130 -16.10 -10.59 14.68
CA ALA A 130 -16.97 -11.52 13.94
C ALA A 130 -18.20 -10.89 13.27
N SER A 131 -18.40 -9.57 13.37
CA SER A 131 -19.58 -8.90 12.82
C SER A 131 -19.23 -8.05 11.60
N GLY A 132 -19.85 -8.35 10.46
CA GLY A 132 -19.73 -7.57 9.23
C GLY A 132 -18.58 -8.00 8.32
N ALA A 133 -18.37 -7.22 7.26
CA ALA A 133 -17.27 -7.40 6.32
C ALA A 133 -15.93 -7.11 7.02
N ALA A 134 -14.95 -7.99 6.84
CA ALA A 134 -13.66 -7.87 7.51
C ALA A 134 -12.55 -8.46 6.64
N PHE A 135 -11.32 -8.00 6.85
CA PHE A 135 -10.14 -8.61 6.25
C PHE A 135 -8.99 -8.70 7.25
N ALA A 136 -8.15 -9.72 7.10
CA ALA A 136 -6.84 -9.82 7.73
C ALA A 136 -5.77 -9.89 6.64
N LEU A 137 -4.58 -9.37 6.93
CA LEU A 137 -3.48 -9.32 5.96
C LEU A 137 -2.29 -10.13 6.42
N ARG A 138 -1.70 -10.86 5.47
CA ARG A 138 -0.42 -11.54 5.63
C ARG A 138 0.52 -11.12 4.51
N PHE A 139 1.76 -10.83 4.88
CA PHE A 139 2.86 -10.54 3.94
C PHE A 139 3.75 -11.77 3.84
N GLU A 140 4.07 -12.14 2.60
CA GLU A 140 4.92 -13.27 2.26
C GLU A 140 6.06 -12.80 1.36
N ALA A 141 7.24 -13.42 1.51
CA ALA A 141 8.37 -13.15 0.62
C ALA A 141 8.00 -13.52 -0.83
N GLY A 142 8.35 -12.64 -1.78
CA GLY A 142 8.15 -12.93 -3.19
C GLY A 142 9.17 -13.91 -3.75
N ALA A 143 8.94 -14.37 -4.98
CA ALA A 143 9.84 -15.30 -5.68
C ALA A 143 11.20 -14.68 -6.09
N SER A 144 11.37 -13.37 -5.94
CA SER A 144 12.61 -12.64 -6.25
C SER A 144 12.76 -11.44 -5.30
N ASP A 145 13.99 -10.93 -5.19
CA ASP A 145 14.29 -9.75 -4.39
C ASP A 145 13.43 -8.55 -4.80
N GLY A 146 13.05 -7.73 -3.81
CA GLY A 146 12.19 -6.56 -4.01
C GLY A 146 10.71 -6.87 -4.32
N ARG A 147 10.31 -8.14 -4.36
CA ARG A 147 8.91 -8.57 -4.51
C ARG A 147 8.34 -9.13 -3.22
N LEU A 148 7.05 -8.91 -3.02
CA LEU A 148 6.28 -9.45 -1.90
C LEU A 148 4.96 -9.99 -2.43
N ARG A 149 4.42 -11.00 -1.75
CA ARG A 149 3.02 -11.42 -1.94
C ARG A 149 2.22 -10.92 -0.74
N VAL A 150 1.14 -10.19 -1.04
CA VAL A 150 0.16 -9.77 -0.03
C VAL A 150 -1.03 -10.72 -0.15
N VAL A 151 -1.43 -11.29 0.98
CA VAL A 151 -2.62 -12.14 1.09
C VAL A 151 -3.61 -11.44 1.99
N ALA A 152 -4.84 -11.26 1.49
CA ALA A 152 -5.96 -10.72 2.24
C ALA A 152 -7.01 -11.82 2.41
N THR A 153 -7.41 -12.11 3.64
CA THR A 153 -8.41 -13.13 3.96
C THR A 153 -9.62 -12.50 4.63
N SER A 154 -10.82 -12.92 4.26
CA SER A 154 -12.07 -12.57 4.94
C SER A 154 -12.64 -13.81 5.61
N GLY A 155 -12.08 -14.17 6.77
CA GLY A 155 -12.41 -15.42 7.45
C GLY A 155 -12.09 -16.64 6.58
N ALA A 156 -12.98 -17.63 6.57
CA ALA A 156 -12.87 -18.82 5.71
C ALA A 156 -13.63 -18.67 4.38
N LEU A 157 -14.19 -17.50 4.08
CA LEU A 157 -15.10 -17.29 2.95
C LEU A 157 -14.39 -16.79 1.68
N ALA A 158 -13.23 -16.14 1.80
CA ALA A 158 -12.46 -15.63 0.67
C ALA A 158 -10.98 -15.46 1.02
N GLU A 159 -10.08 -15.82 0.10
CA GLU A 159 -8.67 -15.46 0.13
C GLU A 159 -8.26 -14.82 -1.21
N HIS A 160 -7.81 -13.57 -1.18
CA HIS A 160 -7.24 -12.90 -2.33
C HIS A 160 -5.75 -12.70 -2.13
N SER A 161 -4.97 -12.84 -3.19
CA SER A 161 -3.56 -12.47 -3.15
C SER A 161 -3.10 -11.72 -4.39
N ALA A 162 -2.14 -10.82 -4.17
CA ALA A 162 -1.50 -10.05 -5.21
C ALA A 162 0.01 -10.00 -4.97
N SER A 163 0.78 -10.04 -6.05
CA SER A 163 2.22 -9.76 -5.96
C SER A 163 2.44 -8.26 -6.12
N ILE A 164 3.26 -7.71 -5.24
CA ILE A 164 3.69 -6.31 -5.29
C ILE A 164 5.21 -6.26 -5.47
N ALA A 165 5.69 -5.20 -6.08
CA ALA A 165 7.10 -4.93 -6.23
C ALA A 165 7.42 -3.49 -5.84
N LEU A 166 8.63 -3.26 -5.37
CA LEU A 166 9.13 -1.90 -5.18
C LEU A 166 9.45 -1.29 -6.54
N GLN A 167 8.80 -0.18 -6.86
CA GLN A 167 9.28 0.78 -7.85
C GLN A 167 10.38 1.62 -7.19
N PRO A 168 11.66 1.45 -7.57
CA PRO A 168 12.78 2.13 -6.90
C PRO A 168 12.66 3.65 -6.94
N ALA A 169 13.14 4.29 -5.89
CA ALA A 169 13.32 5.74 -5.86
C ALA A 169 14.38 6.19 -6.90
N LEU A 170 15.43 5.37 -7.07
CA LEU A 170 16.52 5.57 -8.02
C LEU A 170 16.84 4.23 -8.70
N ALA A 171 16.43 4.04 -9.96
CA ALA A 171 16.53 2.76 -10.66
C ALA A 171 17.98 2.42 -11.07
N ALA A 172 18.70 3.42 -11.59
CA ALA A 172 20.08 3.30 -12.03
C ALA A 172 20.94 4.35 -11.30
N PRO A 173 21.61 3.98 -10.20
CA PRO A 173 22.44 4.91 -9.46
C PRO A 173 23.58 5.48 -10.32
N PRO A 174 23.91 6.77 -10.16
CA PRO A 174 25.00 7.38 -10.92
C PRO A 174 26.34 6.71 -10.61
N ALA A 175 27.21 6.67 -11.61
CA ALA A 175 28.57 6.12 -11.48
C ALA A 175 29.52 7.06 -10.71
N THR A 176 29.23 8.36 -10.69
CA THR A 176 30.03 9.40 -10.04
C THR A 176 29.23 10.15 -8.99
N ALA A 177 29.93 10.79 -8.04
CA ALA A 177 29.29 11.55 -6.96
C ALA A 177 28.60 12.83 -7.46
N LEU A 178 29.17 13.50 -8.47
CA LEU A 178 28.53 14.58 -9.22
C LEU A 178 28.23 14.07 -10.63
N THR A 179 26.97 14.14 -11.05
CA THR A 179 26.54 13.82 -12.41
C THR A 179 25.88 15.04 -13.03
N VAL A 180 26.44 15.52 -14.13
CA VAL A 180 25.85 16.61 -14.92
C VAL A 180 25.32 16.02 -16.22
N ARG A 181 24.10 16.41 -16.60
CA ARG A 181 23.50 15.99 -17.86
C ARG A 181 24.44 16.32 -19.03
N PRO A 182 24.78 15.34 -19.88
CA PRO A 182 25.57 15.61 -21.08
C PRO A 182 24.86 16.55 -22.05
N ALA A 183 25.63 17.39 -22.73
CA ALA A 183 25.10 18.21 -23.82
C ALA A 183 24.49 17.32 -24.91
N GLY A 184 23.32 17.70 -25.44
CA GLY A 184 22.59 16.94 -26.47
C GLY A 184 21.63 15.87 -25.95
N VAL A 185 21.67 15.54 -24.65
CA VAL A 185 20.67 14.64 -24.02
C VAL A 185 19.53 15.49 -23.48
N SER A 186 18.26 15.14 -23.74
CA SER A 186 17.12 15.87 -23.16
C SER A 186 17.05 15.67 -21.63
N ALA A 187 16.54 16.68 -20.91
CA ALA A 187 16.32 16.57 -19.46
C ALA A 187 15.46 15.36 -19.10
N GLU A 188 14.40 15.11 -19.86
CA GLU A 188 13.48 13.99 -19.63
C GLU A 188 14.15 12.62 -19.83
N PHE A 189 14.96 12.45 -20.88
CA PHE A 189 15.69 11.21 -21.12
C PHE A 189 16.77 10.98 -20.06
N PHE A 190 17.47 12.05 -19.67
CA PHE A 190 18.46 12.00 -18.60
C PHE A 190 17.83 11.58 -17.26
N PHE A 191 16.69 12.17 -16.90
CA PHE A 191 15.93 11.79 -15.71
C PHE A 191 15.46 10.33 -15.81
N THR A 192 14.81 9.96 -16.92
CA THR A 192 14.31 8.59 -17.12
C THR A 192 15.42 7.55 -17.02
N GLY A 193 16.63 7.84 -17.51
CA GLY A 193 17.78 6.94 -17.42
C GLY A 193 18.23 6.64 -15.99
N LEU A 194 18.08 7.59 -15.06
CA LEU A 194 18.47 7.44 -13.65
C LEU A 194 17.34 6.90 -12.77
N PHE A 195 16.12 7.40 -12.99
CA PHE A 195 14.96 7.13 -12.15
C PHE A 195 14.08 5.98 -12.68
N GLY A 196 14.27 5.56 -13.93
CA GLY A 196 13.48 4.51 -14.60
C GLY A 196 12.05 4.93 -14.98
N LEU A 197 11.66 6.17 -14.69
CA LEU A 197 10.34 6.75 -14.92
C LEU A 197 10.49 8.17 -15.47
N SER A 198 9.46 8.67 -16.15
CA SER A 198 9.39 10.09 -16.50
C SER A 198 9.33 10.95 -15.24
N LYS A 199 9.82 12.20 -15.30
CA LYS A 199 9.79 13.13 -14.15
C LYS A 199 8.36 13.31 -13.62
N ALA A 200 7.39 13.42 -14.53
CA ALA A 200 5.97 13.53 -14.21
C ALA A 200 5.37 12.26 -13.57
N GLN A 201 5.86 11.07 -13.93
CA GLN A 201 5.45 9.82 -13.26
C GLN A 201 6.11 9.70 -11.88
N TRP A 202 7.39 10.06 -11.77
CA TRP A 202 8.11 10.01 -10.51
C TRP A 202 7.44 10.90 -9.46
N LEU A 203 7.05 12.14 -9.83
CA LEU A 203 6.35 13.08 -8.93
C LEU A 203 4.96 12.60 -8.46
N ARG A 204 4.33 11.68 -9.19
CA ARG A 204 3.01 11.10 -8.86
C ARG A 204 3.09 9.82 -8.04
N GLN A 205 4.30 9.36 -7.71
CA GLN A 205 4.47 8.17 -6.89
C GLN A 205 3.89 8.40 -5.48
N PRO A 206 3.17 7.42 -4.92
CA PRO A 206 2.58 7.53 -3.58
C PRO A 206 3.58 7.86 -2.45
N ALA A 207 4.82 7.38 -2.55
CA ALA A 207 5.85 7.65 -1.55
C ALA A 207 6.50 9.06 -1.66
N VAL A 208 6.19 9.83 -2.70
CA VAL A 208 6.78 11.17 -2.91
C VAL A 208 6.03 12.23 -2.13
N ARG A 209 6.74 12.89 -1.21
CA ARG A 209 6.24 14.04 -0.47
C ARG A 209 6.50 15.34 -1.24
N GLN A 210 5.45 15.95 -1.76
CA GLN A 210 5.51 17.29 -2.32
C GLN A 210 5.60 18.33 -1.19
N LEU A 211 6.61 19.20 -1.23
CA LEU A 211 6.76 20.32 -0.29
C LEU A 211 6.68 21.64 -1.05
N ASP A 212 5.84 22.54 -0.55
CA ASP A 212 5.77 23.93 -1.02
C ASP A 212 6.37 24.84 0.05
N CYS A 213 7.64 25.18 -0.13
CA CYS A 213 8.40 26.08 0.73
C CYS A 213 9.11 27.10 -0.15
N ARG A 214 9.32 28.30 0.40
CA ARG A 214 9.97 29.41 -0.31
C ARG A 214 11.27 29.78 0.39
N GLY A 215 12.34 29.91 -0.39
CA GLY A 215 13.66 30.26 0.14
C GLY A 215 14.37 29.07 0.78
N ASP A 216 14.68 29.16 2.07
CA ASP A 216 15.34 28.08 2.81
C ASP A 216 14.31 27.02 3.25
N CYS A 217 14.41 25.85 2.64
CA CYS A 217 13.51 24.73 2.86
C CYS A 217 14.08 23.67 3.82
N GLY A 218 15.28 23.89 4.38
CA GLY A 218 15.97 22.90 5.20
C GLY A 218 15.12 22.36 6.35
N ALA A 219 14.45 23.27 7.09
CA ALA A 219 13.57 22.89 8.20
C ALA A 219 12.33 22.09 7.74
N ALA A 220 11.71 22.47 6.63
CA ALA A 220 10.54 21.76 6.09
C ALA A 220 10.89 20.33 5.67
N ILE A 221 12.04 20.17 5.01
CA ILE A 221 12.59 18.87 4.61
C ILE A 221 12.93 18.03 5.84
N ALA A 222 13.57 18.62 6.85
CA ALA A 222 13.91 17.92 8.09
C ALA A 222 12.67 17.44 8.86
N VAL A 223 11.59 18.24 8.90
CA VAL A 223 10.30 17.84 9.49
C VAL A 223 9.68 16.69 8.70
N ALA A 224 9.64 16.78 7.37
CA ALA A 224 9.11 15.71 6.53
C ALA A 224 9.92 14.40 6.70
N ALA A 225 11.24 14.49 6.74
CA ALA A 225 12.12 13.35 7.00
C ALA A 225 11.90 12.76 8.40
N GLY A 226 11.73 13.61 9.42
CA GLY A 226 11.39 13.20 10.78
C GLY A 226 10.04 12.48 10.88
N GLN A 227 9.11 12.80 9.98
CA GLN A 227 7.82 12.13 9.84
C GLN A 227 7.88 10.84 9.01
N GLY A 228 9.03 10.50 8.42
CA GLY A 228 9.27 9.26 7.68
C GLY A 228 9.43 9.45 6.17
N ALA A 229 9.29 10.66 5.62
CA ALA A 229 9.42 10.90 4.19
C ALA A 229 10.87 10.72 3.73
N THR A 230 11.09 9.88 2.72
CA THR A 230 12.42 9.64 2.14
C THR A 230 12.55 10.17 0.72
N LEU A 231 11.43 10.36 0.01
CA LEU A 231 11.38 10.94 -1.33
C LEU A 231 10.68 12.30 -1.24
N ILE A 232 11.37 13.36 -1.59
CA ILE A 232 10.89 14.74 -1.43
C ILE A 232 10.97 15.46 -2.76
N ALA A 233 9.89 16.14 -3.12
CA ALA A 233 9.79 16.91 -4.34
C ALA A 233 9.49 18.37 -4.04
N LEU A 234 10.16 19.28 -4.75
CA LEU A 234 9.93 20.71 -4.67
C LEU A 234 9.59 21.27 -6.06
N PRO A 235 8.56 22.12 -6.18
CA PRO A 235 8.09 22.62 -7.46
C PRO A 235 8.99 23.71 -8.07
N GLY A 236 10.00 24.20 -7.35
CA GLY A 236 10.86 25.30 -7.80
C GLY A 236 12.26 25.25 -7.20
N ASP A 237 12.85 26.43 -7.01
CA ASP A 237 14.18 26.59 -6.44
C ASP A 237 14.22 26.15 -4.97
N LEU A 238 15.34 25.55 -4.58
CA LEU A 238 15.59 25.01 -3.26
C LEU A 238 16.86 25.64 -2.70
N THR A 239 16.77 26.35 -1.58
CA THR A 239 17.95 26.69 -0.77
C THR A 239 17.98 25.80 0.47
N LEU A 240 19.15 25.25 0.77
CA LEU A 240 19.45 24.56 2.03
C LEU A 240 20.52 25.35 2.76
N ARG A 241 20.19 25.94 3.92
CA ARG A 241 21.18 26.63 4.75
C ARG A 241 21.56 25.80 5.97
N GLY A 242 22.87 25.69 6.19
CA GLY A 242 23.44 25.06 7.38
C GLY A 242 23.43 25.98 8.61
N PRO A 243 23.59 25.42 9.82
CA PRO A 243 23.84 24.01 10.11
C PRO A 243 22.60 23.13 9.94
N LEU A 244 22.69 22.09 9.12
CA LEU A 244 21.57 21.22 8.78
C LEU A 244 22.05 19.80 8.47
N THR A 245 21.35 18.79 8.97
CA THR A 245 21.60 17.38 8.63
C THR A 245 20.33 16.75 8.06
N LEU A 246 20.45 16.13 6.89
CA LEU A 246 19.35 15.55 6.13
C LEU A 246 19.66 14.09 5.80
N GLY A 247 18.78 13.19 6.22
CA GLY A 247 18.92 11.75 6.02
C GLY A 247 19.99 11.10 6.88
N SER A 248 20.05 9.76 6.78
CA SER A 248 21.09 8.91 7.37
C SER A 248 21.50 7.82 6.37
N PRO A 249 22.58 7.06 6.59
CA PRO A 249 22.92 5.91 5.74
C PRO A 249 21.80 4.86 5.66
N GLU A 250 21.05 4.66 6.74
CA GLU A 250 19.93 3.71 6.81
C GLU A 250 18.65 4.27 6.18
N ARG A 251 18.47 5.60 6.24
CA ARG A 251 17.34 6.32 5.65
C ARG A 251 17.83 7.51 4.82
N PRO A 252 18.41 7.24 3.64
CA PRO A 252 18.85 8.31 2.78
C PRO A 252 17.66 9.05 2.18
N LEU A 253 17.82 10.35 1.93
CA LEU A 253 16.82 11.16 1.26
C LEU A 253 17.08 11.24 -0.24
N LEU A 254 16.02 11.23 -1.03
CA LEU A 254 16.05 11.57 -2.44
C LEU A 254 15.25 12.86 -2.63
N ILE A 255 15.95 13.95 -2.96
CA ILE A 255 15.36 15.28 -3.11
C ILE A 255 15.37 15.65 -4.59
N VAL A 256 14.19 15.93 -5.16
CA VAL A 256 14.04 16.40 -6.54
C VAL A 256 13.49 17.82 -6.52
N ALA A 257 14.35 18.79 -6.83
CA ALA A 257 13.96 20.17 -7.06
C ALA A 257 13.71 20.41 -8.55
N ALA A 258 12.60 21.08 -8.90
CA ALA A 258 12.35 21.46 -10.29
C ALA A 258 13.25 22.62 -10.74
N GLY A 259 13.66 23.48 -9.82
CA GLY A 259 14.53 24.64 -10.07
C GLY A 259 15.99 24.42 -9.64
N ALA A 260 16.67 25.53 -9.31
CA ALA A 260 18.04 25.54 -8.84
C ALA A 260 18.14 25.06 -7.38
N LEU A 261 19.13 24.23 -7.07
CA LEU A 261 19.48 23.85 -5.69
C LEU A 261 20.73 24.61 -5.24
N GLN A 262 20.61 25.36 -4.15
CA GLN A 262 21.69 26.09 -3.50
C GLN A 262 22.02 25.49 -2.14
N LEU A 263 23.25 25.05 -1.96
CA LEU A 263 23.79 24.62 -0.66
C LEU A 263 24.58 25.79 -0.06
N GLN A 264 24.17 26.25 1.12
CA GLN A 264 24.78 27.41 1.80
C GLN A 264 25.23 27.05 3.21
N GLY A 265 26.54 27.04 3.44
CA GLY A 265 27.13 26.68 4.74
C GLY A 265 27.10 25.19 5.07
N ALA A 266 27.18 24.85 6.36
CA ALA A 266 27.39 23.49 6.85
C ALA A 266 26.15 22.59 6.70
N VAL A 267 25.86 22.17 5.48
CA VAL A 267 24.80 21.20 5.14
C VAL A 267 25.39 19.80 5.03
N GLN A 268 24.82 18.85 5.75
CA GLN A 268 25.16 17.43 5.67
C GLN A 268 24.00 16.64 5.07
N LEU A 269 24.21 15.99 3.92
CA LEU A 269 23.21 15.20 3.22
C LEU A 269 23.68 13.76 3.05
N HIS A 270 22.91 12.80 3.58
CA HIS A 270 22.99 11.39 3.21
C HIS A 270 21.87 11.08 2.22
N GLY A 271 22.22 10.95 0.94
CA GLY A 271 21.21 10.76 -0.10
C GLY A 271 21.60 11.31 -1.47
N VAL A 272 20.56 11.53 -2.28
CA VAL A 272 20.70 12.04 -3.63
C VAL A 272 19.87 13.31 -3.79
N ALA A 273 20.46 14.34 -4.40
CA ALA A 273 19.72 15.54 -4.79
C ALA A 273 19.79 15.73 -6.31
N HIS A 274 18.64 15.94 -6.91
CA HIS A 274 18.46 16.22 -8.33
C HIS A 274 17.87 17.62 -8.52
N ALA A 275 18.48 18.45 -9.36
CA ALA A 275 18.02 19.83 -9.61
C ALA A 275 18.28 20.28 -11.05
N ALA A 276 17.64 21.37 -11.48
CA ALA A 276 17.88 21.99 -12.79
C ALA A 276 19.31 22.57 -12.89
N SER A 277 19.82 23.11 -11.79
CA SER A 277 21.21 23.54 -11.63
C SER A 277 21.63 23.41 -10.17
N LEU A 278 22.94 23.33 -9.94
CA LEU A 278 23.52 23.21 -8.62
C LEU A 278 24.48 24.37 -8.35
N ALA A 279 24.34 24.98 -7.17
CA ALA A 279 25.30 25.94 -6.65
C ALA A 279 25.64 25.64 -5.19
N TRP A 280 26.91 25.83 -4.80
CA TRP A 280 27.33 25.73 -3.41
C TRP A 280 28.34 26.80 -3.03
N ILE A 281 28.18 27.33 -1.81
CA ILE A 281 28.99 28.42 -1.26
C ILE A 281 29.02 28.29 0.28
N GLY A 282 30.18 28.53 0.90
CA GLY A 282 30.31 28.71 2.36
C GLY A 282 31.20 27.67 3.04
N PRO A 283 31.17 27.52 4.38
CA PRO A 283 31.91 26.46 5.06
C PRO A 283 31.40 25.06 4.67
N ALA A 284 32.22 24.03 4.89
CA ALA A 284 32.13 22.74 4.19
C ALA A 284 30.76 22.05 4.23
N ALA A 285 30.08 22.02 3.09
CA ALA A 285 28.93 21.14 2.87
C ALA A 285 29.44 19.72 2.65
N THR A 286 28.76 18.72 3.22
CA THR A 286 29.11 17.31 3.06
C THR A 286 27.95 16.56 2.43
N VAL A 287 28.22 15.84 1.36
CA VAL A 287 27.23 14.98 0.69
C VAL A 287 27.80 13.57 0.57
N ARG A 288 27.11 12.62 1.20
CA ARG A 288 27.34 11.18 1.08
C ARG A 288 26.23 10.59 0.21
N GLY A 289 26.56 10.27 -1.04
CA GLY A 289 25.60 9.82 -2.05
C GLY A 289 25.88 10.47 -3.40
N ALA A 290 24.94 11.22 -3.96
CA ALA A 290 25.18 11.89 -5.24
C ALA A 290 24.42 13.21 -5.44
N LEU A 291 25.01 14.12 -6.20
CA LEU A 291 24.36 15.30 -6.75
C LEU A 291 24.18 15.13 -8.25
N ILE A 292 22.96 15.43 -8.73
CA ILE A 292 22.56 15.26 -10.12
C ILE A 292 22.02 16.59 -10.63
N SER A 293 22.64 17.11 -11.68
CA SER A 293 22.28 18.40 -12.29
C SER A 293 21.83 18.21 -13.72
N GLU A 294 20.67 18.76 -14.08
CA GLU A 294 20.27 18.88 -15.49
C GLU A 294 21.07 19.97 -16.23
N GLY A 295 21.71 20.90 -15.52
CA GLY A 295 22.39 22.06 -16.07
C GLY A 295 23.71 22.33 -15.37
N ALA A 296 24.08 23.61 -15.25
CA ALA A 296 25.34 24.01 -14.62
C ALA A 296 25.42 23.52 -13.16
N ALA A 297 26.59 23.03 -12.78
CA ALA A 297 26.95 22.72 -11.39
C ALA A 297 28.24 23.47 -11.08
N ALA A 298 28.19 24.42 -10.14
CA ALA A 298 29.32 25.29 -9.84
C ALA A 298 29.38 25.65 -8.36
N GLY A 299 30.59 25.84 -7.84
CA GLY A 299 30.79 26.34 -6.50
C GLY A 299 32.28 26.37 -6.14
N ASP A 300 32.56 26.58 -4.87
CA ASP A 300 33.92 26.65 -4.33
C ASP A 300 34.44 25.27 -3.88
N ALA A 301 35.65 25.24 -3.31
CA ALA A 301 36.29 24.02 -2.81
C ALA A 301 35.74 23.54 -1.46
N SER A 302 34.63 24.12 -0.96
CA SER A 302 34.06 23.76 0.33
C SER A 302 33.27 22.44 0.32
N LEU A 303 32.83 21.98 -0.85
CA LEU A 303 31.99 20.80 -0.95
C LEU A 303 32.81 19.51 -0.82
N ASP A 304 32.61 18.79 0.28
CA ASP A 304 33.01 17.38 0.44
C ASP A 304 31.90 16.48 -0.12
N LEU A 305 32.06 16.08 -1.38
CA LEU A 305 31.12 15.21 -2.08
C LEU A 305 31.74 13.84 -2.32
N GLN A 306 31.18 12.81 -1.70
CA GLN A 306 31.63 11.43 -1.83
C GLN A 306 30.49 10.54 -2.32
N ARG A 307 30.80 9.71 -3.32
CA ARG A 307 29.89 8.65 -3.76
C ARG A 307 29.82 7.57 -2.68
N ASP A 308 28.65 7.43 -2.09
CA ASP A 308 28.36 6.41 -1.09
C ASP A 308 27.53 5.28 -1.73
N ALA A 309 28.12 4.10 -1.87
CA ALA A 309 27.49 2.97 -2.52
C ALA A 309 26.31 2.40 -1.72
N ASP A 310 26.39 2.42 -0.39
CA ASP A 310 25.37 1.86 0.49
C ASP A 310 24.12 2.74 0.49
N VAL A 311 24.32 4.07 0.50
CA VAL A 311 23.24 5.06 0.32
C VAL A 311 22.54 4.89 -1.03
N LEU A 312 23.31 4.77 -2.11
CA LEU A 312 22.76 4.60 -3.46
C LEU A 312 22.02 3.27 -3.63
N GLU A 313 22.56 2.20 -3.03
CA GLU A 313 21.94 0.89 -3.05
C GLU A 313 20.66 0.84 -2.21
N ALA A 314 20.62 1.54 -1.07
CA ALA A 314 19.41 1.71 -0.28
C ALA A 314 18.30 2.42 -1.06
N LEU A 315 18.63 3.49 -1.78
CA LEU A 315 17.69 4.21 -2.64
C LEU A 315 17.17 3.34 -3.80
N ARG A 316 17.96 2.37 -4.25
CA ARG A 316 17.61 1.46 -5.34
C ARG A 316 16.76 0.28 -4.89
N THR A 317 17.04 -0.30 -3.72
CA THR A 317 16.43 -1.58 -3.30
C THR A 317 15.44 -1.47 -2.17
N ARG A 318 15.49 -0.40 -1.37
CA ARG A 318 14.71 -0.27 -0.14
C ARG A 318 13.74 0.92 -0.15
N GLN A 319 14.05 1.97 -0.91
CA GLN A 319 13.25 3.18 -1.00
C GLN A 319 12.46 3.25 -2.30
N GLY A 320 11.23 3.76 -2.21
CA GLY A 320 10.32 3.88 -3.36
C GLY A 320 8.90 3.44 -3.02
N SER A 321 8.07 3.33 -4.06
CA SER A 321 6.67 2.96 -3.90
C SER A 321 6.44 1.49 -4.22
N PHE A 322 5.71 0.77 -3.38
CA PHE A 322 5.16 -0.53 -3.75
C PHE A 322 4.03 -0.35 -4.75
N VAL A 323 4.10 -1.10 -5.83
CA VAL A 323 3.08 -1.16 -6.88
C VAL A 323 2.62 -2.60 -7.06
N ARG A 324 1.35 -2.79 -7.42
CA ARG A 324 0.85 -4.11 -7.80
C ARG A 324 1.43 -4.53 -9.14
N LEU A 325 1.83 -5.79 -9.24
CA LEU A 325 2.26 -6.37 -10.51
C LEU A 325 1.03 -6.76 -11.34
N PRO A 326 0.88 -6.25 -12.58
CA PRO A 326 -0.21 -6.63 -13.46
C PRO A 326 -0.26 -8.15 -13.67
N GLY A 327 -1.46 -8.72 -13.70
CA GLY A 327 -1.67 -10.16 -13.93
C GLY A 327 -1.25 -11.09 -12.79
N SER A 328 -0.85 -10.55 -11.63
CA SER A 328 -0.47 -11.36 -10.46
C SER A 328 -1.63 -11.71 -9.52
N TRP A 329 -2.83 -11.23 -9.84
CA TRP A 329 -4.01 -11.42 -9.01
C TRP A 329 -4.48 -12.88 -9.05
N ARG A 330 -4.77 -13.42 -7.87
CA ARG A 330 -5.34 -14.75 -7.68
C ARG A 330 -6.41 -14.70 -6.60
N ASP A 331 -7.57 -15.23 -6.93
CA ASP A 331 -8.71 -15.48 -6.07
C ASP A 331 -8.84 -16.98 -5.78
N PHE A 332 -9.17 -17.31 -4.52
CA PHE A 332 -9.39 -18.68 -4.05
C PHE A 332 -10.62 -18.76 -3.15
#